data_AF-A0A3B9KAK6-F1
#
_entry.id   AF-A0A3B9KAK6-F1
#
_cell.length_a   1.000
_cell.length_b   1.000
_cell.length_c   1.000
_cell.angle_alpha   90.00
_cell.angle_beta   90.00
_cell.angle_gamma   90.00
#
_symmetry.space_group_name_H-M   'P 1'
#
loop_
_entity.id
_entity.type
_entity.pdbx_description
1 polymer ?
#
loop_
_entity_poly.entity_id
_entity_poly.type
_entity_poly.pdbx_seq_one_letter_code
_entity_poly.pdbx_strand_id
1 'polypeptide(L)'
;HLLEQAQQMGLYACIDGAGNFIASTHPHVIDVGIERGISGVGICEAGREGDGSDHVGFLSIQDGDGGDPRVPSPRPHYTRPYGDGGDGGDVGEGGEDGGDSGDGGDVGNGGKSGDVGEGGEDGMGRPIVLLGHMDTVRGIIPVRLQDGVLYGRGAVDAKGPLAAFLCAAARLAQGGHVGALEHPIVVIGAVEEEAATSRGARAVLERYRPCACIIGEPSGSQAVTIGYKGRLLVEYCVTRSIQHSAGPQQNSNEVAVAFWHRVQQYAADWNQQHAADSTFAALMLSLRSMQSDQDGLEEQARLFIGFRLPPGYDTTGLRTQLERWAVEDEAQLNFSGEEMAFQTTRTTPLARSFIASIRATGRRPSFKHKTGTSDMNVVGPVWGQNILAYGPGDARLDHTPQEHIDISEYIHAIDVLELVLRGRVTL
;
A
#
# COMPACT_ATOMS: atom_id res chain seq x y z
N HIS A 1 -22.76 3.21 -0.55
CA HIS A 1 -22.27 4.44 -1.20
C HIS A 1 -21.39 4.20 -2.43
N LEU A 2 -20.08 3.86 -2.32
CA LEU A 2 -19.22 3.68 -3.52
C LEU A 2 -19.77 2.64 -4.50
N LEU A 3 -20.33 1.53 -3.98
CA LEU A 3 -21.00 0.51 -4.78
C LEU A 3 -22.18 1.06 -5.59
N GLU A 4 -23.06 1.83 -4.96
CA GLU A 4 -24.22 2.45 -5.62
C GLU A 4 -23.77 3.49 -6.66
N GLN A 5 -22.75 4.30 -6.34
CA GLN A 5 -22.21 5.29 -7.27
C GLN A 5 -21.60 4.63 -8.50
N ALA A 6 -20.81 3.57 -8.34
CA ALA A 6 -20.23 2.84 -9.45
C ALA A 6 -21.30 2.23 -10.37
N GLN A 7 -22.35 1.65 -9.78
CA GLN A 7 -23.49 1.11 -10.53
C GLN A 7 -24.26 2.19 -11.28
N GLN A 8 -24.51 3.34 -10.67
CA GLN A 8 -25.12 4.51 -11.33
C GLN A 8 -24.24 5.04 -12.48
N MET A 9 -22.93 4.87 -12.37
CA MET A 9 -21.96 5.20 -13.42
C MET A 9 -21.85 4.14 -14.53
N GLY A 10 -22.64 3.06 -14.46
CA GLY A 10 -22.67 2.00 -15.47
C GLY A 10 -21.57 0.95 -15.31
N LEU A 11 -20.95 0.87 -14.13
CA LEU A 11 -19.98 -0.18 -13.79
C LEU A 11 -20.65 -1.31 -13.00
N TYR A 12 -20.14 -2.51 -13.16
CA TYR A 12 -20.44 -3.60 -12.25
C TYR A 12 -19.61 -3.39 -10.98
N ALA A 13 -20.17 -3.65 -9.80
CA ALA A 13 -19.44 -3.44 -8.54
C ALA A 13 -19.87 -4.41 -7.43
N CYS A 14 -18.91 -4.78 -6.56
CA CYS A 14 -19.14 -5.60 -5.38
C CYS A 14 -18.19 -5.20 -4.23
N ILE A 15 -18.36 -5.85 -3.08
CA ILE A 15 -17.41 -5.84 -1.97
C ILE A 15 -16.95 -7.27 -1.75
N ASP A 16 -15.62 -7.49 -1.68
CA ASP A 16 -15.08 -8.83 -1.46
C ASP A 16 -15.00 -9.22 0.02
N GLY A 17 -14.56 -10.45 0.31
CA GLY A 17 -14.43 -10.95 1.68
C GLY A 17 -13.38 -10.23 2.53
N ALA A 18 -12.43 -9.50 1.93
CA ALA A 18 -11.50 -8.66 2.66
C ALA A 18 -12.09 -7.27 2.99
N GLY A 19 -13.19 -6.89 2.34
CA GLY A 19 -13.80 -5.57 2.45
C GLY A 19 -13.31 -4.60 1.37
N ASN A 20 -12.61 -5.09 0.35
CA ASN A 20 -12.24 -4.26 -0.79
C ASN A 20 -13.49 -3.90 -1.59
N PHE A 21 -13.55 -2.65 -2.03
CA PHE A 21 -14.48 -2.25 -3.08
C PHE A 21 -13.90 -2.67 -4.43
N ILE A 22 -14.68 -3.36 -5.25
CA ILE A 22 -14.28 -3.77 -6.61
C ILE A 22 -15.33 -3.27 -7.58
N ALA A 23 -14.88 -2.62 -8.66
CA ALA A 23 -15.72 -2.24 -9.79
C ALA A 23 -15.07 -2.67 -11.11
N SER A 24 -15.88 -2.87 -12.15
CA SER A 24 -15.38 -3.27 -13.46
C SER A 24 -16.27 -2.80 -14.59
N THR A 25 -15.67 -2.63 -15.76
CA THR A 25 -16.38 -2.46 -17.03
C THR A 25 -17.05 -3.75 -17.52
N HIS A 26 -16.63 -4.92 -17.01
CA HIS A 26 -17.12 -6.23 -17.40
C HIS A 26 -17.52 -7.08 -16.19
N PRO A 27 -18.64 -7.82 -16.24
CA PRO A 27 -19.16 -8.54 -15.07
C PRO A 27 -18.32 -9.76 -14.70
N HIS A 28 -17.83 -10.53 -15.67
CA HIS A 28 -17.15 -11.81 -15.42
C HIS A 28 -15.87 -11.69 -14.59
N VAL A 29 -15.15 -10.57 -14.65
CA VAL A 29 -13.93 -10.34 -13.84
C VAL A 29 -14.23 -9.99 -12.38
N ILE A 30 -15.48 -9.76 -12.03
CA ILE A 30 -15.90 -9.57 -10.64
C ILE A 30 -16.34 -10.90 -10.01
N ASP A 31 -16.83 -11.86 -10.78
CA ASP A 31 -17.35 -13.13 -10.26
C ASP A 31 -16.26 -14.18 -9.96
N VAL A 32 -15.01 -13.91 -10.33
CA VAL A 32 -13.88 -14.82 -10.06
C VAL A 32 -13.58 -14.83 -8.56
N GLY A 33 -14.18 -15.77 -7.81
CA GLY A 33 -13.89 -16.00 -6.39
C GLY A 33 -15.11 -16.13 -5.46
N ILE A 34 -16.34 -15.97 -5.95
CA ILE A 34 -17.52 -16.36 -5.18
C ILE A 34 -17.82 -17.82 -5.52
N GLU A 35 -17.34 -18.76 -4.71
CA GLU A 35 -17.92 -20.11 -4.72
C GLU A 35 -19.44 -19.96 -4.66
N ARG A 36 -20.15 -20.62 -5.59
CA ARG A 36 -21.62 -20.65 -5.66
C ARG A 36 -22.21 -21.41 -4.45
N GLY A 37 -22.02 -20.87 -3.25
CA GLY A 37 -22.33 -21.49 -1.97
C GLY A 37 -23.06 -20.57 -0.98
N ILE A 38 -23.36 -19.32 -1.35
CA ILE A 38 -24.23 -18.44 -0.56
C ILE A 38 -25.30 -17.88 -1.49
N SER A 39 -26.46 -18.54 -1.52
CA SER A 39 -27.71 -17.94 -1.99
C SER A 39 -28.03 -16.74 -1.10
N GLY A 40 -27.63 -15.53 -1.50
CA GLY A 40 -27.91 -14.35 -0.68
C GLY A 40 -27.35 -13.00 -1.14
N VAL A 41 -26.54 -12.91 -2.20
CA VAL A 41 -26.12 -11.60 -2.75
C VAL A 41 -26.57 -11.52 -4.19
N GLY A 42 -27.64 -10.74 -4.41
CA GLY A 42 -28.27 -10.57 -5.70
C GLY A 42 -27.34 -9.87 -6.69
N ILE A 43 -26.97 -10.58 -7.75
CA ILE A 43 -26.59 -9.96 -9.02
C ILE A 43 -27.89 -9.41 -9.60
N CYS A 44 -28.13 -8.11 -9.50
CA CYS A 44 -29.28 -7.47 -10.14
C CYS A 44 -28.83 -6.88 -11.49
N GLU A 45 -29.24 -7.54 -12.57
CA GLU A 45 -29.19 -6.95 -13.91
C GLU A 45 -30.12 -5.72 -13.94
N ALA A 46 -29.56 -4.54 -14.18
CA ALA A 46 -30.36 -3.34 -14.40
C ALA A 46 -30.95 -3.37 -15.83
N GLY A 47 -32.25 -3.63 -15.92
CA GLY A 47 -33.02 -3.49 -17.15
C GLY A 47 -33.00 -2.06 -17.67
N ARG A 48 -32.73 -1.92 -18.98
CA ARG A 48 -32.90 -0.67 -19.72
C ARG A 48 -34.38 -0.38 -19.93
N GLU A 49 -34.89 0.70 -19.34
CA GLU A 49 -35.97 1.49 -19.94
C GLU A 49 -35.63 2.98 -19.76
N GLY A 50 -35.73 3.72 -20.87
CA GLY A 50 -35.41 5.14 -20.92
C GLY A 50 -36.63 6.01 -20.63
N ASP A 51 -36.38 7.15 -20.00
CA ASP A 51 -37.09 8.40 -20.25
C ASP A 51 -36.18 9.54 -19.79
N GLY A 52 -36.15 10.62 -20.58
CA GLY A 52 -35.31 11.78 -20.34
C GLY A 52 -35.90 12.71 -19.29
N SER A 53 -35.03 13.31 -18.48
CA SER A 53 -35.15 14.71 -18.05
C SER A 53 -33.88 15.15 -17.34
N ASP A 54 -33.34 16.28 -17.79
CA ASP A 54 -32.26 17.03 -17.17
C ASP A 54 -32.66 17.49 -15.77
N HIS A 55 -31.95 17.06 -14.74
CA HIS A 55 -31.86 17.78 -13.47
C HIS A 55 -30.50 17.57 -12.79
N VAL A 56 -29.66 18.61 -12.85
CA VAL A 56 -28.48 18.74 -11.97
C VAL A 56 -28.99 19.12 -10.58
N GLY A 57 -29.20 18.12 -9.73
CA GLY A 57 -29.60 18.30 -8.33
C GLY A 57 -28.38 18.36 -7.41
N PHE A 58 -27.98 19.56 -6.98
CA PHE A 58 -27.19 19.72 -5.76
C PHE A 58 -28.11 19.47 -4.56
N LEU A 59 -27.89 18.40 -3.80
CA LEU A 59 -28.62 18.18 -2.55
C LEU A 59 -27.79 18.66 -1.35
N SER A 60 -28.36 19.66 -0.69
CA SER A 60 -27.98 20.21 0.62
C SER A 60 -28.18 19.17 1.73
N ILE A 61 -27.19 19.00 2.62
CA ILE A 61 -27.35 18.25 3.87
C ILE A 61 -27.70 19.26 4.98
N GLN A 62 -28.84 19.06 5.63
CA GLN A 62 -29.20 19.71 6.88
C GLN A 62 -28.56 18.94 8.05
N ASP A 63 -27.84 19.66 8.90
CA ASP A 63 -27.29 19.17 10.16
C ASP A 63 -28.40 18.85 11.16
N GLY A 64 -28.38 17.62 11.70
CA GLY A 64 -29.15 17.23 12.87
C GLY A 64 -28.37 17.57 14.13
N ASP A 65 -28.93 18.49 14.92
CA ASP A 65 -28.37 19.02 16.15
C ASP A 65 -28.60 18.07 17.37
N GLY A 66 -27.65 18.07 18.31
CA GLY A 66 -27.94 17.88 19.75
C GLY A 66 -27.63 16.53 20.43
N GLY A 67 -26.48 16.45 21.12
CA GLY A 67 -26.21 15.47 22.20
C GLY A 67 -24.90 15.73 22.99
N ASP A 68 -25.03 16.32 24.19
CA ASP A 68 -23.98 16.73 25.17
C ASP A 68 -23.01 15.59 25.61
N PRO A 69 -21.69 15.83 25.72
CA PRO A 69 -20.67 14.83 26.07
C PRO A 69 -20.33 14.79 27.57
N ARG A 70 -21.01 13.98 28.39
CA ARG A 70 -20.58 13.74 29.79
C ARG A 70 -20.98 12.36 30.34
N VAL A 71 -20.14 11.32 30.14
CA VAL A 71 -19.99 10.17 31.06
C VAL A 71 -18.60 9.53 30.91
N PRO A 72 -17.84 9.25 31.98
CA PRO A 72 -16.50 8.63 31.90
C PRO A 72 -16.56 7.10 31.81
N SER A 73 -15.63 6.53 31.04
CA SER A 73 -15.45 5.09 30.80
C SER A 73 -14.89 4.34 32.04
N PRO A 74 -15.36 3.13 32.39
CA PRO A 74 -14.69 2.29 33.37
C PRO A 74 -13.53 1.48 32.75
N ARG A 75 -12.42 1.39 33.48
CA ARG A 75 -11.19 0.65 33.14
C ARG A 75 -11.43 -0.87 33.18
N PRO A 76 -10.74 -1.68 32.35
CA PRO A 76 -10.81 -3.14 32.47
C PRO A 76 -9.90 -3.64 33.60
N HIS A 77 -10.47 -4.40 34.52
CA HIS A 77 -9.75 -5.22 35.51
C HIS A 77 -9.34 -6.54 34.87
N TYR A 78 -8.03 -6.83 34.85
CA TYR A 78 -7.49 -8.15 34.54
C TYR A 78 -7.48 -9.00 35.81
N THR A 79 -8.26 -10.08 35.84
CA THR A 79 -8.14 -11.16 36.82
C THR A 79 -7.41 -12.35 36.20
N ARG A 80 -6.28 -12.72 36.79
CA ARG A 80 -5.61 -14.03 36.60
C ARG A 80 -6.44 -15.14 37.24
N PRO A 81 -6.32 -16.38 36.74
CA PRO A 81 -6.36 -17.55 37.61
C PRO A 81 -4.99 -18.27 37.65
N TYR A 82 -4.61 -18.65 38.87
CA TYR A 82 -3.48 -19.49 39.23
C TYR A 82 -3.93 -20.96 39.37
N GLY A 83 -2.99 -21.88 39.13
CA GLY A 83 -2.90 -23.24 39.70
C GLY A 83 -3.57 -24.34 38.87
N ASP A 84 -3.05 -25.56 38.76
CA ASP A 84 -1.89 -26.23 39.38
C ASP A 84 -1.76 -27.63 38.74
N GLY A 85 -0.58 -28.26 38.80
CA GLY A 85 -0.46 -29.71 38.96
C GLY A 85 0.13 -30.58 37.83
N GLY A 86 1.45 -30.86 37.94
CA GLY A 86 2.13 -32.16 37.75
C GLY A 86 2.16 -32.83 36.36
N ASP A 87 3.07 -33.73 36.00
CA ASP A 87 4.26 -34.36 36.59
C ASP A 87 4.86 -35.28 35.50
N GLY A 88 6.17 -35.62 35.59
CA GLY A 88 6.88 -36.72 34.87
C GLY A 88 7.25 -36.48 33.39
N GLY A 89 8.53 -36.39 32.99
CA GLY A 89 9.54 -37.47 32.92
C GLY A 89 9.56 -38.03 31.48
N ASP A 90 10.64 -38.44 30.81
CA ASP A 90 12.09 -38.54 30.99
C ASP A 90 12.65 -38.93 29.59
N VAL A 91 13.96 -38.73 29.37
CA VAL A 91 14.90 -39.32 28.36
C VAL A 91 14.53 -39.63 26.90
N GLY A 92 15.48 -39.30 26.00
CA GLY A 92 15.72 -40.06 24.77
C GLY A 92 16.66 -39.40 23.76
N GLU A 93 17.94 -39.80 23.79
CA GLU A 93 19.06 -39.41 22.90
C GLU A 93 18.96 -39.93 21.44
N GLY A 94 19.85 -39.39 20.58
CA GLY A 94 20.30 -39.97 19.30
C GLY A 94 20.01 -39.05 18.12
N GLY A 95 20.95 -38.50 17.34
CA GLY A 95 22.18 -39.05 16.74
C GLY A 95 22.12 -38.63 15.26
N GLU A 96 22.92 -37.64 14.85
CA GLU A 96 24.06 -37.73 13.92
C GLU A 96 23.76 -38.03 12.42
N ASP A 97 24.26 -37.09 11.61
CA ASP A 97 25.01 -37.26 10.36
C ASP A 97 24.39 -37.45 8.97
N GLY A 98 25.01 -36.68 8.04
CA GLY A 98 25.09 -36.89 6.59
C GLY A 98 24.25 -35.89 5.79
N GLY A 99 24.77 -35.00 4.95
CA GLY A 99 26.07 -34.83 4.32
C GLY A 99 25.80 -34.06 3.03
N ASP A 100 26.34 -32.85 2.88
CA ASP A 100 26.19 -32.05 1.65
C ASP A 100 27.57 -31.78 1.06
N SER A 101 27.72 -32.13 -0.22
CA SER A 101 28.98 -32.10 -0.95
C SER A 101 28.75 -31.64 -2.39
N GLY A 102 29.27 -30.45 -2.70
CA GLY A 102 29.77 -30.01 -4.02
C GLY A 102 28.73 -29.84 -5.13
N ASP A 103 28.95 -29.07 -6.19
CA ASP A 103 30.04 -28.21 -6.65
C ASP A 103 29.47 -27.46 -7.89
N GLY A 104 30.19 -26.45 -8.37
CA GLY A 104 29.85 -25.49 -9.42
C GLY A 104 29.34 -26.04 -10.76
N GLY A 105 28.73 -25.14 -11.55
CA GLY A 105 28.44 -25.44 -12.95
C GLY A 105 27.53 -24.46 -13.68
N ASP A 106 28.08 -23.29 -14.00
CA ASP A 106 28.10 -22.61 -15.31
C ASP A 106 26.88 -22.50 -16.28
N VAL A 107 26.98 -21.45 -17.09
CA VAL A 107 26.06 -20.82 -18.06
C VAL A 107 25.19 -21.75 -18.93
N GLY A 108 23.91 -21.37 -19.06
CA GLY A 108 22.99 -21.89 -20.07
C GLY A 108 22.09 -20.79 -20.65
N ASN A 109 22.51 -20.22 -21.78
CA ASN A 109 21.70 -19.39 -22.67
C ASN A 109 20.49 -20.19 -23.19
N GLY A 110 19.27 -19.77 -22.88
CA GLY A 110 18.05 -20.48 -23.27
C GLY A 110 16.90 -19.54 -23.61
N GLY A 111 16.66 -19.37 -24.91
CA GLY A 111 15.32 -19.32 -25.49
C GLY A 111 14.41 -18.15 -25.12
N LYS A 112 14.23 -17.23 -26.07
CA LYS A 112 13.00 -16.43 -26.19
C LYS A 112 11.79 -17.37 -26.25
N SER A 113 11.04 -17.48 -25.17
CA SER A 113 9.62 -17.82 -25.22
C SER A 113 8.85 -16.51 -25.25
N GLY A 114 8.35 -16.14 -26.43
CA GLY A 114 7.30 -15.14 -26.53
C GLY A 114 6.08 -15.67 -25.79
N ASP A 115 5.67 -14.93 -24.77
CA ASP A 115 4.44 -15.20 -24.04
C ASP A 115 3.28 -14.93 -25.02
N VAL A 116 2.78 -15.99 -25.65
CA VAL A 116 1.58 -15.93 -26.48
C VAL A 116 0.43 -15.76 -25.50
N GLY A 117 -0.25 -14.61 -25.59
CA GLY A 117 -1.35 -14.26 -24.70
C GLY A 117 -2.44 -15.35 -24.71
N GLU A 118 -2.53 -16.09 -23.62
CA GLU A 118 -3.71 -16.89 -23.31
C GLU A 118 -4.84 -15.91 -22.96
N GLY A 119 -5.81 -15.79 -23.89
CA GLY A 119 -7.05 -15.07 -23.65
C GLY A 119 -7.83 -15.75 -22.52
N GLY A 120 -8.53 -14.94 -21.72
CA GLY A 120 -9.48 -15.45 -20.73
C GLY A 120 -10.60 -16.25 -21.40
N GLU A 121 -11.40 -16.95 -20.59
CA GLU A 121 -12.43 -17.91 -21.03
C GLU A 121 -13.46 -17.35 -22.05
N ASP A 122 -13.54 -16.03 -22.20
CA ASP A 122 -14.44 -15.32 -23.12
C ASP A 122 -13.77 -14.75 -24.40
N GLY A 123 -12.49 -15.06 -24.65
CA GLY A 123 -11.70 -14.50 -25.77
C GLY A 123 -11.20 -13.07 -25.55
N MET A 124 -11.45 -12.50 -24.36
CA MET A 124 -10.97 -11.20 -23.93
C MET A 124 -9.62 -11.34 -23.21
N GLY A 125 -8.73 -10.34 -23.33
CA GLY A 125 -7.42 -10.40 -22.69
C GLY A 125 -7.50 -10.36 -21.16
N ARG A 126 -6.39 -10.68 -20.49
CA ARG A 126 -6.23 -10.49 -19.03
C ARG A 126 -6.59 -9.04 -18.61
N PRO A 127 -7.09 -8.78 -17.39
CA PRO A 127 -7.55 -7.43 -17.00
C PRO A 127 -6.40 -6.43 -16.85
N ILE A 128 -6.72 -5.16 -17.04
CA ILE A 128 -5.95 -4.03 -16.52
C ILE A 128 -6.52 -3.70 -15.13
N VAL A 129 -5.69 -3.77 -14.09
CA VAL A 129 -6.09 -3.51 -12.71
C VAL A 129 -5.68 -2.09 -12.30
N LEU A 130 -6.64 -1.31 -11.82
CA LEU A 130 -6.47 0.02 -11.23
C LEU A 130 -6.63 -0.14 -9.71
N LEU A 131 -5.52 -0.27 -8.99
CA LEU A 131 -5.49 -0.58 -7.56
C LEU A 131 -5.17 0.68 -6.76
N GLY A 132 -6.18 1.33 -6.18
CA GLY A 132 -6.01 2.37 -5.16
C GLY A 132 -6.44 1.86 -3.79
N HIS A 133 -6.44 2.72 -2.77
CA HIS A 133 -6.92 2.38 -1.43
C HIS A 133 -7.94 3.40 -0.90
N MET A 134 -8.76 2.95 0.05
CA MET A 134 -9.88 3.73 0.61
C MET A 134 -9.62 4.23 2.03
N ASP A 135 -8.78 3.52 2.76
CA ASP A 135 -8.34 3.92 4.09
C ASP A 135 -7.38 5.10 4.02
N THR A 136 -7.26 5.80 5.13
CA THR A 136 -6.39 6.97 5.28
C THR A 136 -5.82 6.96 6.69
N VAL A 137 -4.71 7.66 6.92
CA VAL A 137 -4.31 7.99 8.29
C VAL A 137 -5.42 8.70 9.09
N ARG A 138 -5.28 8.67 10.43
CA ARG A 138 -6.22 9.34 11.36
C ARG A 138 -6.25 10.86 11.15
N GLY A 139 -7.33 11.46 11.68
CA GLY A 139 -7.55 12.90 11.67
C GLY A 139 -8.54 13.31 10.58
N ILE A 140 -9.47 14.20 10.94
CA ILE A 140 -10.51 14.69 10.06
C ILE A 140 -10.13 16.11 9.61
N ILE A 141 -10.07 16.31 8.30
CA ILE A 141 -9.93 17.63 7.70
C ILE A 141 -11.33 18.04 7.23
N PRO A 142 -11.86 19.22 7.64
CA PRO A 142 -13.14 19.70 7.17
C PRO A 142 -13.18 19.76 5.64
N VAL A 143 -14.11 19.02 5.03
CA VAL A 143 -14.24 18.97 3.59
C VAL A 143 -14.76 20.31 3.10
N ARG A 144 -14.02 20.96 2.21
CA ARG A 144 -14.44 22.24 1.61
C ARG A 144 -13.87 22.36 0.20
N LEU A 145 -14.68 22.90 -0.71
CA LEU A 145 -14.25 23.34 -2.02
C LEU A 145 -14.14 24.86 -1.99
N GLN A 146 -12.94 25.37 -2.23
CA GLN A 146 -12.67 26.80 -2.25
C GLN A 146 -11.68 27.12 -3.35
N ASP A 147 -11.99 28.11 -4.18
CA ASP A 147 -11.10 28.63 -5.23
C ASP A 147 -10.53 27.54 -6.16
N GLY A 148 -11.35 26.53 -6.49
CA GLY A 148 -10.95 25.41 -7.36
C GLY A 148 -10.14 24.32 -6.66
N VAL A 149 -9.99 24.39 -5.34
CA VAL A 149 -9.22 23.45 -4.52
C VAL A 149 -10.15 22.72 -3.55
N LEU A 150 -10.09 21.38 -3.57
CA LEU A 150 -10.84 20.51 -2.66
C LEU A 150 -9.94 20.06 -1.51
N TYR A 151 -10.29 20.48 -0.30
CA TYR A 151 -9.64 20.07 0.93
C TYR A 151 -10.34 18.86 1.53
N GLY A 152 -9.58 17.94 2.11
CA GLY A 152 -10.11 16.76 2.78
C GLY A 152 -9.05 15.71 3.02
N ARG A 153 -9.25 14.89 4.07
CA ARG A 153 -8.39 13.74 4.33
C ARG A 153 -8.58 12.71 3.22
N GLY A 154 -7.47 12.35 2.57
CA GLY A 154 -7.44 11.46 1.41
C GLY A 154 -7.72 12.16 0.07
N ALA A 155 -7.84 13.50 0.04
CA ALA A 155 -7.94 14.23 -1.22
C ALA A 155 -6.75 13.95 -2.14
N VAL A 156 -5.57 13.73 -1.56
CA VAL A 156 -4.33 13.35 -2.25
C VAL A 156 -4.02 11.88 -2.01
N ASP A 157 -4.14 11.39 -0.77
CA ASP A 157 -3.63 10.08 -0.36
C ASP A 157 -4.71 9.16 0.28
N ALA A 158 -5.37 8.28 -0.49
CA ALA A 158 -5.39 8.26 -1.95
C ALA A 158 -6.79 8.16 -2.55
N LYS A 159 -7.80 8.73 -1.87
CA LYS A 159 -9.18 8.79 -2.38
C LYS A 159 -9.29 9.62 -3.67
N GLY A 160 -8.48 10.67 -3.83
CA GLY A 160 -8.38 11.41 -5.09
C GLY A 160 -7.98 10.52 -6.28
N PRO A 161 -6.80 9.87 -6.24
CA PRO A 161 -6.42 8.85 -7.21
C PRO A 161 -7.46 7.74 -7.45
N LEU A 162 -8.02 7.15 -6.39
CA LEU A 162 -9.05 6.10 -6.52
C LEU A 162 -10.32 6.63 -7.22
N ALA A 163 -10.79 7.82 -6.87
CA ALA A 163 -11.93 8.45 -7.53
C ALA A 163 -11.63 8.74 -9.01
N ALA A 164 -10.40 9.15 -9.34
CA ALA A 164 -9.99 9.37 -10.73
C ALA A 164 -10.03 8.07 -11.55
N PHE A 165 -9.65 6.92 -10.98
CA PHE A 165 -9.79 5.61 -11.62
C PHE A 165 -11.26 5.27 -11.91
N LEU A 166 -12.13 5.46 -10.92
CA LEU A 166 -13.57 5.24 -11.09
C LEU A 166 -14.16 6.11 -12.18
N CYS A 167 -13.85 7.42 -12.18
CA CYS A 167 -14.32 8.33 -13.21
C CYS A 167 -13.82 7.96 -14.62
N ALA A 168 -12.55 7.58 -14.75
CA ALA A 168 -12.00 7.17 -16.05
C ALA A 168 -12.68 5.90 -16.56
N ALA A 169 -12.86 4.87 -15.72
CA ALA A 169 -13.56 3.64 -16.08
C ALA A 169 -15.04 3.92 -16.45
N ALA A 170 -15.72 4.77 -15.68
CA ALA A 170 -17.10 5.18 -15.93
C ALA A 170 -17.27 5.90 -17.29
N ARG A 171 -16.35 6.81 -17.65
CA ARG A 171 -16.39 7.48 -18.96
C ARG A 171 -16.31 6.51 -20.13
N LEU A 172 -15.57 5.40 -19.97
CA LEU A 172 -15.51 4.34 -21.00
C LEU A 172 -16.82 3.56 -21.09
N ALA A 173 -17.41 3.23 -19.93
CA ALA A 173 -18.70 2.56 -19.84
C ALA A 173 -19.82 3.37 -20.50
N GLN A 174 -19.96 4.64 -20.10
CA GLN A 174 -21.01 5.53 -20.58
C GLN A 174 -20.79 5.98 -22.02
N GLY A 175 -19.54 6.11 -22.46
CA GLY A 175 -19.19 6.47 -23.84
C GLY A 175 -19.37 5.33 -24.85
N GLY A 176 -19.81 4.14 -24.43
CA GLY A 176 -19.99 2.98 -25.31
C GLY A 176 -18.67 2.38 -25.81
N HIS A 177 -17.56 2.64 -25.12
CA HIS A 177 -16.23 2.18 -25.53
C HIS A 177 -15.88 0.79 -24.99
N VAL A 178 -16.69 0.24 -24.07
CA VAL A 178 -16.43 -1.07 -23.43
C VAL A 178 -16.28 -2.19 -24.44
N GLY A 179 -17.15 -2.26 -25.45
CA GLY A 179 -17.07 -3.30 -26.49
C GLY A 179 -15.86 -3.20 -27.42
N ALA A 180 -15.08 -2.11 -27.34
CA ALA A 180 -13.84 -1.91 -28.09
C ALA A 180 -12.58 -2.13 -27.23
N LEU A 181 -12.73 -2.43 -25.93
CA LEU A 181 -11.61 -2.72 -25.06
C LEU A 181 -11.09 -4.14 -25.32
N GLU A 182 -9.78 -4.27 -25.51
CA GLU A 182 -9.11 -5.56 -25.64
C GLU A 182 -8.99 -6.29 -24.28
N HIS A 183 -9.00 -5.50 -23.20
CA HIS A 183 -8.81 -5.96 -21.82
C HIS A 183 -9.90 -5.39 -20.90
N PRO A 184 -10.47 -6.21 -19.99
CA PRO A 184 -11.36 -5.70 -18.95
C PRO A 184 -10.62 -4.74 -18.03
N ILE A 185 -11.32 -3.74 -17.51
CA ILE A 185 -10.76 -2.79 -16.54
C ILE A 185 -11.38 -3.09 -15.19
N VAL A 186 -10.53 -3.36 -14.19
CA VAL A 186 -10.94 -3.63 -12.81
C VAL A 186 -10.41 -2.50 -11.93
N VAL A 187 -11.29 -1.82 -11.22
CA VAL A 187 -10.94 -0.82 -10.20
C VAL A 187 -11.07 -1.47 -8.84
N ILE A 188 -10.03 -1.37 -8.02
CA ILE A 188 -9.99 -1.90 -6.66
C ILE A 188 -9.72 -0.73 -5.72
N GLY A 189 -10.63 -0.52 -4.78
CA GLY A 189 -10.40 0.26 -3.57
C GLY A 189 -10.00 -0.69 -2.45
N ALA A 190 -8.70 -0.82 -2.22
CA ALA A 190 -8.14 -1.66 -1.18
C ALA A 190 -8.37 -1.08 0.22
N VAL A 191 -8.38 -1.96 1.21
CA VAL A 191 -8.39 -1.61 2.64
C VAL A 191 -7.05 -1.90 3.31
N GLU A 192 -6.74 -1.14 4.35
CA GLU A 192 -5.58 -1.30 5.23
C GLU A 192 -4.22 -1.11 4.53
N GLU A 193 -4.18 -0.32 3.46
CA GLU A 193 -2.91 0.07 2.80
C GLU A 193 -2.04 0.89 3.76
N GLU A 194 -2.66 1.83 4.50
CA GLU A 194 -2.00 2.72 5.45
C GLU A 194 -1.58 2.01 6.75
N ALA A 195 -2.07 0.78 6.93
CA ALA A 195 -1.66 -0.11 7.99
C ALA A 195 -0.47 -0.96 7.57
N ALA A 196 0.19 -1.59 8.54
CA ALA A 196 1.32 -2.47 8.23
C ALA A 196 0.93 -3.72 7.43
N THR A 197 -0.38 -4.02 7.29
CA THR A 197 -0.94 -5.28 6.79
C THR A 197 -1.23 -5.28 5.30
N SER A 198 -1.58 -4.15 4.67
CA SER A 198 -2.06 -4.06 3.27
C SER A 198 -3.02 -5.20 2.91
N ARG A 199 -3.96 -5.50 3.82
CA ARG A 199 -4.82 -6.69 3.74
C ARG A 199 -5.60 -6.73 2.43
N GLY A 200 -6.05 -5.57 1.96
CA GLY A 200 -6.81 -5.44 0.73
C GLY A 200 -6.05 -5.88 -0.51
N ALA A 201 -4.84 -5.33 -0.74
CA ALA A 201 -3.99 -5.71 -1.86
C ALA A 201 -3.57 -7.18 -1.81
N ARG A 202 -3.23 -7.68 -0.61
CA ARG A 202 -2.88 -9.10 -0.42
C ARG A 202 -4.03 -10.05 -0.79
N ALA A 203 -5.26 -9.69 -0.46
CA ALA A 203 -6.44 -10.50 -0.77
C ALA A 203 -6.72 -10.64 -2.27
N VAL A 204 -6.23 -9.72 -3.10
CA VAL A 204 -6.47 -9.74 -4.56
C VAL A 204 -5.30 -10.33 -5.35
N LEU A 205 -4.17 -10.63 -4.72
CA LEU A 205 -2.95 -11.14 -5.36
C LEU A 205 -3.20 -12.40 -6.18
N GLU A 206 -3.93 -13.37 -5.63
CA GLU A 206 -4.22 -14.65 -6.26
C GLU A 206 -5.48 -14.60 -7.13
N ARG A 207 -6.38 -13.65 -6.85
CA ARG A 207 -7.63 -13.47 -7.57
C ARG A 207 -7.41 -12.95 -8.99
N TYR A 208 -6.43 -12.08 -9.19
CA TYR A 208 -6.15 -11.47 -10.49
C TYR A 208 -4.78 -11.85 -11.04
N ARG A 209 -4.72 -11.92 -12.37
CA ARG A 209 -3.49 -12.05 -13.16
C ARG A 209 -3.50 -10.94 -14.22
N PRO A 210 -3.25 -9.68 -13.83
CA PRO A 210 -3.41 -8.57 -14.75
C PRO A 210 -2.32 -8.54 -15.83
N CYS A 211 -2.65 -8.04 -17.02
CA CYS A 211 -1.64 -7.71 -18.04
C CYS A 211 -0.95 -6.36 -17.76
N ALA A 212 -1.60 -5.49 -16.98
CA ALA A 212 -1.06 -4.22 -16.53
C ALA A 212 -1.70 -3.80 -15.20
N CYS A 213 -0.93 -3.12 -14.35
CA CYS A 213 -1.43 -2.58 -13.08
C CYS A 213 -1.10 -1.09 -12.92
N ILE A 214 -2.08 -0.29 -12.55
CA ILE A 214 -1.91 1.13 -12.22
C ILE A 214 -2.23 1.29 -10.73
N ILE A 215 -1.22 1.66 -9.94
CA ILE A 215 -1.36 1.92 -8.51
C ILE A 215 -1.87 3.35 -8.30
N GLY A 216 -2.96 3.50 -7.55
CA GLY A 216 -3.69 4.74 -7.33
C GLY A 216 -3.06 5.56 -6.22
N GLU A 217 -2.10 6.39 -6.60
CA GLU A 217 -1.18 7.05 -5.68
C GLU A 217 -0.77 8.42 -6.25
N PRO A 218 -0.57 9.46 -5.42
CA PRO A 218 -0.34 10.81 -5.91
C PRO A 218 1.03 10.94 -6.58
N SER A 219 1.06 10.92 -7.91
CA SER A 219 2.27 11.20 -8.71
C SER A 219 2.25 12.63 -9.27
N GLY A 220 1.10 13.29 -9.18
CA GLY A 220 0.75 14.48 -9.94
C GLY A 220 0.33 14.11 -11.37
N SER A 221 -0.61 14.84 -11.94
CA SER A 221 -1.24 14.46 -13.22
C SER A 221 -0.29 14.43 -14.44
N GLN A 222 0.93 14.96 -14.31
CA GLN A 222 1.96 15.02 -15.37
C GLN A 222 3.14 14.07 -15.13
N ALA A 223 3.09 13.23 -14.11
CA ALA A 223 4.17 12.29 -13.82
C ALA A 223 3.65 10.89 -13.52
N VAL A 224 4.48 9.89 -13.77
CA VAL A 224 4.25 8.52 -13.35
C VAL A 224 5.36 8.09 -12.39
N THR A 225 4.98 7.39 -11.33
CA THR A 225 5.94 6.82 -10.38
C THR A 225 6.27 5.40 -10.81
N ILE A 226 7.57 5.09 -10.94
CA ILE A 226 8.07 3.80 -11.42
C ILE A 226 8.80 3.01 -10.34
N GLY A 227 8.78 3.48 -9.09
CA GLY A 227 9.33 2.71 -7.99
C GLY A 227 9.08 3.35 -6.63
N TYR A 228 9.02 2.48 -5.64
CA TYR A 228 8.83 2.79 -4.22
C TYR A 228 9.91 2.07 -3.41
N LYS A 229 10.30 2.71 -2.31
CA LYS A 229 11.20 2.09 -1.34
C LYS A 229 10.44 1.04 -0.53
N GLY A 230 11.18 0.07 -0.01
CA GLY A 230 10.67 -0.89 0.93
C GLY A 230 10.50 -0.27 2.32
N ARG A 231 10.01 -1.08 3.25
CA ARG A 231 9.77 -0.68 4.64
C ARG A 231 10.20 -1.79 5.58
N LEU A 232 10.70 -1.41 6.74
CA LEU A 232 10.80 -2.27 7.92
C LEU A 232 10.49 -1.43 9.15
N LEU A 233 9.63 -1.93 10.03
CA LEU A 233 9.37 -1.32 11.33
C LEU A 233 10.03 -2.16 12.42
N VAL A 234 10.66 -1.48 13.37
CA VAL A 234 11.42 -2.09 14.46
C VAL A 234 10.96 -1.48 15.78
N GLU A 235 10.51 -2.33 16.69
CA GLU A 235 10.25 -1.99 18.08
C GLU A 235 11.40 -2.53 18.93
N TYR A 236 12.10 -1.64 19.62
CA TYR A 236 13.20 -1.98 20.53
C TYR A 236 12.79 -1.60 21.96
N CYS A 237 13.00 -2.51 22.91
CA CYS A 237 12.61 -2.33 24.30
C CYS A 237 13.70 -2.83 25.24
N VAL A 238 14.29 -1.95 26.04
CA VAL A 238 15.29 -2.29 27.05
C VAL A 238 14.74 -2.01 28.44
N THR A 239 14.85 -2.98 29.34
CA THR A 239 14.47 -2.87 30.75
C THR A 239 15.71 -3.02 31.62
N ARG A 240 15.87 -2.18 32.63
CA ARG A 240 16.96 -2.26 33.61
C ARG A 240 16.41 -2.12 35.02
N SER A 241 17.02 -2.80 35.99
CA SER A 241 16.74 -2.54 37.40
C SER A 241 17.28 -1.16 37.78
N ILE A 242 16.50 -0.39 38.53
CA ILE A 242 16.90 0.95 38.96
C ILE A 242 18.11 0.85 39.89
N GLN A 243 19.14 1.63 39.56
CA GLN A 243 20.31 1.82 40.42
C GLN A 243 20.48 3.30 40.74
N HIS A 244 21.30 3.58 41.76
CA HIS A 244 21.64 4.97 42.10
C HIS A 244 22.24 5.65 40.87
N SER A 245 21.71 6.81 40.46
CA SER A 245 22.07 7.50 39.22
C SER A 245 23.54 7.97 39.12
N ALA A 246 24.33 7.75 40.17
CA ALA A 246 25.76 8.03 40.23
C ALA A 246 26.63 6.75 40.15
N GLY A 247 26.00 5.59 39.95
CA GLY A 247 26.68 4.32 39.72
C GLY A 247 27.25 4.22 38.30
N PRO A 248 28.13 3.24 38.05
CA PRO A 248 28.81 3.09 36.75
C PRO A 248 27.96 2.40 35.67
N GLN A 249 26.79 1.85 36.02
CA GLN A 249 25.91 1.18 35.05
C GLN A 249 25.03 2.16 34.31
N GLN A 250 24.88 1.96 33.01
CA GLN A 250 24.03 2.78 32.16
C GLN A 250 22.55 2.48 32.43
N ASN A 251 21.74 3.54 32.45
CA ASN A 251 20.29 3.42 32.59
C ASN A 251 19.61 3.01 31.27
N SER A 252 18.35 2.59 31.32
CA SER A 252 17.60 2.12 30.14
C SER A 252 17.53 3.17 29.01
N ASN A 253 17.42 4.46 29.35
CA ASN A 253 17.39 5.55 28.37
C ASN A 253 18.74 5.73 27.67
N GLU A 254 19.86 5.66 28.40
CA GLU A 254 21.21 5.76 27.84
C GLU A 254 21.49 4.62 26.85
N VAL A 255 21.09 3.40 27.21
CA VAL A 255 21.24 2.23 26.33
C VAL A 255 20.39 2.38 25.07
N ALA A 256 19.14 2.82 25.19
CA ALA A 256 18.28 3.08 24.03
C ALA A 256 18.86 4.17 23.11
N VAL A 257 19.37 5.27 23.65
CA VAL A 257 20.04 6.33 22.86
C VAL A 257 21.28 5.79 22.15
N ALA A 258 22.09 4.96 22.83
CA ALA A 258 23.25 4.32 22.23
C ALA A 258 22.88 3.34 21.11
N PHE A 259 21.80 2.56 21.27
CA PHE A 259 21.24 1.72 20.21
C PHE A 259 20.83 2.55 18.99
N TRP A 260 20.07 3.63 19.18
CA TRP A 260 19.69 4.52 18.09
C TRP A 260 20.90 5.11 17.35
N HIS A 261 21.94 5.54 18.08
CA HIS A 261 23.18 6.01 17.47
C HIS A 261 23.90 4.95 16.64
N ARG A 262 23.96 3.68 17.10
CA ARG A 262 24.50 2.57 16.29
C ARG A 262 23.71 2.37 14.99
N VAL A 263 22.37 2.44 15.07
CA VAL A 263 21.50 2.35 13.89
C VAL A 263 21.76 3.51 12.91
N GLN A 264 21.87 4.75 13.41
CA GLN A 264 22.19 5.91 12.58
C GLN A 264 23.55 5.77 11.88
N GLN A 265 24.58 5.36 12.62
CA GLN A 265 25.92 5.18 12.08
C GLN A 265 25.94 4.10 11.01
N TYR A 266 25.29 2.97 11.25
CA TYR A 266 25.18 1.88 10.28
C TYR A 266 24.53 2.32 8.96
N ALA A 267 23.44 3.09 9.04
CA ALA A 267 22.82 3.64 7.84
C ALA A 267 23.72 4.67 7.14
N ALA A 268 24.43 5.51 7.89
CA ALA A 268 25.36 6.48 7.34
C ALA A 268 26.53 5.80 6.60
N ASP A 269 27.14 4.79 7.21
CA ASP A 269 28.23 4.01 6.63
C ASP A 269 27.78 3.28 5.36
N TRP A 270 26.60 2.65 5.39
CA TRP A 270 26.03 2.01 4.22
C TRP A 270 25.75 3.02 3.10
N ASN A 271 25.18 4.18 3.44
CA ASN A 271 24.85 5.23 2.47
C ASN A 271 26.09 5.85 1.82
N GLN A 272 27.17 6.03 2.58
CA GLN A 272 28.44 6.53 2.04
C GLN A 272 28.99 5.62 0.94
N GLN A 273 28.74 4.30 1.05
CA GLN A 273 29.23 3.31 0.10
C GLN A 273 28.27 3.09 -1.08
N HIS A 274 26.95 3.23 -0.88
CA HIS A 274 25.96 2.75 -1.86
C HIS A 274 25.02 3.84 -2.39
N ALA A 275 24.71 4.88 -1.61
CA ALA A 275 23.65 5.83 -1.96
C ALA A 275 24.11 6.93 -2.93
N ALA A 276 25.40 7.28 -2.90
CA ALA A 276 25.92 8.52 -3.47
C ALA A 276 25.00 9.70 -3.08
N ASP A 277 24.53 10.49 -4.06
CA ASP A 277 23.59 11.61 -3.83
C ASP A 277 22.10 11.23 -4.05
N SER A 278 21.78 9.94 -4.18
CA SER A 278 20.43 9.47 -4.50
C SER A 278 19.62 9.13 -3.24
N THR A 279 18.60 9.95 -2.94
CA THR A 279 17.66 9.67 -1.84
C THR A 279 16.90 8.35 -2.02
N PHE A 280 16.63 7.95 -3.27
CA PHE A 280 15.96 6.68 -3.57
C PHE A 280 16.85 5.47 -3.31
N ALA A 281 18.17 5.61 -3.56
CA ALA A 281 19.16 4.57 -3.29
C ALA A 281 19.64 4.53 -1.83
N ALA A 282 19.36 5.56 -1.03
CA ALA A 282 19.77 5.61 0.37
C ALA A 282 18.97 4.65 1.27
N LEU A 283 19.53 4.15 2.35
CA LEU A 283 18.79 3.66 3.52
C LEU A 283 18.35 4.87 4.35
N MET A 284 17.04 5.06 4.54
CA MET A 284 16.52 6.17 5.34
C MET A 284 15.92 5.67 6.64
N LEU A 285 16.14 6.44 7.71
CA LEU A 285 15.69 6.13 9.05
C LEU A 285 14.70 7.18 9.54
N SER A 286 13.80 6.74 10.42
CA SER A 286 12.89 7.60 11.16
C SER A 286 12.72 7.07 12.58
N LEU A 287 13.06 7.86 13.59
CA LEU A 287 12.66 7.57 14.96
C LEU A 287 11.23 8.08 15.14
N ARG A 288 10.26 7.17 15.15
CA ARG A 288 8.83 7.47 15.12
C ARG A 288 8.28 7.76 16.52
N SER A 289 8.81 7.09 17.54
CA SER A 289 8.56 7.41 18.93
C SER A 289 9.70 6.94 19.82
N MET A 290 9.85 7.61 20.96
CA MET A 290 10.67 7.20 22.08
C MET A 290 9.85 7.44 23.34
N GLN A 291 9.75 6.42 24.18
CA GLN A 291 9.03 6.47 25.45
C GLN A 291 9.88 5.85 26.54
N SER A 292 9.75 6.34 27.76
CA SER A 292 10.30 5.67 28.93
C SER A 292 9.36 5.77 30.11
N ASP A 293 9.42 4.76 30.98
CA ASP A 293 8.69 4.67 32.23
C ASP A 293 9.54 3.97 33.29
N GLN A 294 9.07 4.01 34.54
CA GLN A 294 9.65 3.29 35.67
C GLN A 294 8.59 3.00 36.73
N ASP A 295 8.79 1.95 37.52
CA ASP A 295 7.88 1.57 38.62
C ASP A 295 8.51 1.67 40.03
N GLY A 296 9.75 2.15 40.11
CA GLY A 296 10.54 2.25 41.35
C GLY A 296 11.40 1.02 41.64
N LEU A 297 11.28 -0.05 40.86
CA LEU A 297 12.17 -1.22 40.86
C LEU A 297 12.92 -1.35 39.53
N GLU A 298 12.21 -1.13 38.42
CA GLU A 298 12.73 -1.19 37.06
C GLU A 298 12.40 0.10 36.31
N GLU A 299 13.24 0.38 35.31
CA GLU A 299 13.04 1.41 34.31
C GLU A 299 13.09 0.79 32.92
N GLN A 300 12.30 1.33 32.00
CA GLN A 300 12.20 0.85 30.64
C GLN A 300 12.27 1.99 29.64
N ALA A 301 12.94 1.74 28.51
CA ALA A 301 12.93 2.62 27.35
C ALA A 301 12.49 1.83 26.10
N ARG A 302 11.56 2.41 25.33
CA ARG A 302 10.99 1.85 24.10
C ARG A 302 11.23 2.78 22.93
N LEU A 303 11.75 2.25 21.83
CA LEU A 303 11.96 2.95 20.57
C LEU A 303 11.11 2.30 19.48
N PHE A 304 10.46 3.14 18.67
CA PHE A 304 9.83 2.70 17.42
C PHE A 304 10.55 3.33 16.24
N ILE A 305 11.21 2.49 15.45
CA ILE A 305 12.10 2.92 14.36
C ILE A 305 11.52 2.43 13.04
N GLY A 306 11.42 3.33 12.06
CA GLY A 306 11.03 3.00 10.70
C GLY A 306 12.21 3.12 9.74
N PHE A 307 12.43 2.10 8.94
CA PHE A 307 13.39 2.06 7.84
C PHE A 307 12.65 2.21 6.51
N ARG A 308 13.19 3.00 5.59
CA ARG A 308 12.85 2.95 4.16
C ARG A 308 14.00 2.31 3.41
N LEU A 309 13.73 1.14 2.85
CA LEU A 309 14.73 0.25 2.25
C LEU A 309 14.90 0.59 0.76
N PRO A 310 16.12 0.82 0.26
CA PRO A 310 16.33 1.02 -1.17
C PRO A 310 16.19 -0.31 -1.96
N PRO A 311 16.07 -0.25 -3.31
CA PRO A 311 16.08 -1.45 -4.15
C PRO A 311 17.32 -2.31 -3.94
N GLY A 312 17.11 -3.64 -3.80
CA GLY A 312 18.20 -4.61 -3.62
C GLY A 312 18.88 -4.60 -2.25
N TYR A 313 18.29 -3.93 -1.26
CA TYR A 313 18.83 -3.87 0.10
C TYR A 313 18.75 -5.24 0.81
N ASP A 314 19.81 -5.61 1.53
CA ASP A 314 19.86 -6.85 2.32
C ASP A 314 19.14 -6.67 3.67
N THR A 315 17.83 -6.91 3.66
CA THR A 315 16.99 -6.83 4.87
C THR A 315 17.36 -7.92 5.88
N THR A 316 17.75 -9.11 5.43
CA THR A 316 18.15 -10.21 6.32
C THR A 316 19.41 -9.85 7.10
N GLY A 317 20.42 -9.27 6.43
CA GLY A 317 21.63 -8.77 7.07
C GLY A 317 21.36 -7.64 8.07
N LEU A 318 20.47 -6.71 7.73
CA LEU A 318 20.03 -5.66 8.66
C LEU A 318 19.37 -6.25 9.92
N ARG A 319 18.44 -7.19 9.77
CA ARG A 319 17.76 -7.83 10.91
C ARG A 319 18.75 -8.54 11.83
N THR A 320 19.62 -9.35 11.25
CA THR A 320 20.70 -10.06 11.97
C THR A 320 21.57 -9.08 12.77
N GLN A 321 21.92 -7.94 12.18
CA GLN A 321 22.73 -6.91 12.83
C GLN A 321 21.99 -6.26 14.01
N LEU A 322 20.71 -5.93 13.85
CA LEU A 322 19.90 -5.30 14.89
C LEU A 322 19.64 -6.28 16.05
N GLU A 323 19.36 -7.55 15.75
CA GLU A 323 19.18 -8.61 16.74
C GLU A 323 20.45 -8.81 17.57
N ARG A 324 21.63 -8.81 16.93
CA ARG A 324 22.91 -8.87 17.64
C ARG A 324 23.08 -7.74 18.65
N TRP A 325 22.82 -6.50 18.25
CA TRP A 325 22.91 -5.36 19.17
C TRP A 325 21.87 -5.43 20.29
N ALA A 326 20.66 -5.91 20.00
CA ALA A 326 19.63 -6.10 21.02
C ALA A 326 20.06 -7.14 22.06
N VAL A 327 20.69 -8.24 21.64
CA VAL A 327 21.26 -9.24 22.56
C VAL A 327 22.37 -8.65 23.43
N GLU A 328 23.28 -7.88 22.85
CA GLU A 328 24.35 -7.18 23.60
C GLU A 328 23.78 -6.22 24.65
N ASP A 329 22.65 -5.59 24.36
CA ASP A 329 21.96 -4.65 25.24
C ASP A 329 21.03 -5.32 26.25
N GLU A 330 20.84 -6.64 26.17
CA GLU A 330 19.79 -7.38 26.90
C GLU A 330 18.38 -6.81 26.65
N ALA A 331 18.12 -6.39 25.41
CA ALA A 331 16.88 -5.78 24.96
C ALA A 331 16.02 -6.73 24.13
N GLN A 332 14.72 -6.46 24.10
CA GLN A 332 13.76 -7.13 23.21
C GLN A 332 13.64 -6.36 21.90
N LEU A 333 13.52 -7.11 20.80
CA LEU A 333 13.38 -6.56 19.45
C LEU A 333 12.22 -7.25 18.74
N ASN A 334 11.34 -6.47 18.12
CA ASN A 334 10.23 -6.97 17.33
C ASN A 334 10.21 -6.29 15.96
N PHE A 335 9.99 -7.08 14.90
CA PHE A 335 9.94 -6.62 13.52
C PHE A 335 8.52 -6.70 12.99
N SER A 336 8.11 -5.70 12.22
CA SER A 336 6.80 -5.73 11.55
C SER A 336 6.81 -4.94 10.25
N GLY A 337 5.80 -5.20 9.42
CA GLY A 337 5.53 -4.42 8.21
C GLY A 337 6.70 -4.37 7.24
N GLU A 338 7.35 -5.52 7.07
CA GLU A 338 8.43 -5.71 6.12
C GLU A 338 7.85 -5.72 4.70
N GLU A 339 8.35 -4.83 3.86
CA GLU A 339 8.02 -4.75 2.44
C GLU A 339 9.29 -4.53 1.64
N MET A 340 9.50 -5.30 0.57
CA MET A 340 10.64 -5.09 -0.32
C MET A 340 10.43 -3.85 -1.18
N ALA A 341 11.52 -3.16 -1.49
CA ALA A 341 11.49 -2.11 -2.50
C ALA A 341 11.12 -2.70 -3.87
N PHE A 342 10.32 -1.98 -4.64
CA PHE A 342 9.94 -2.40 -5.99
C PHE A 342 10.14 -1.26 -6.97
N GLN A 343 10.68 -1.59 -8.14
CA GLN A 343 10.85 -0.66 -9.25
C GLN A 343 10.60 -1.36 -10.58
N THR A 344 10.02 -0.63 -11.52
CA THR A 344 9.87 -1.02 -12.91
C THR A 344 10.80 -0.21 -13.82
N THR A 345 10.77 -0.51 -15.12
CA THR A 345 11.52 0.19 -16.15
C THR A 345 10.67 1.26 -16.85
N ARG A 346 11.34 2.22 -17.49
CA ARG A 346 10.68 3.27 -18.30
C ARG A 346 10.17 2.78 -19.66
N THR A 347 10.45 1.53 -20.00
CA THR A 347 10.23 0.96 -21.34
C THR A 347 9.06 -0.01 -21.42
N THR A 348 8.33 -0.21 -20.32
CA THR A 348 7.15 -1.07 -20.30
C THR A 348 6.06 -0.51 -21.24
N PRO A 349 5.19 -1.37 -21.81
CA PRO A 349 4.05 -0.92 -22.60
C PRO A 349 3.20 0.12 -21.87
N LEU A 350 2.89 -0.11 -20.59
CA LEU A 350 2.10 0.81 -19.76
C LEU A 350 2.79 2.17 -19.59
N ALA A 351 4.10 2.18 -19.27
CA ALA A 351 4.86 3.43 -19.15
C ALA A 351 4.82 4.23 -20.45
N ARG A 352 5.05 3.58 -21.60
CA ARG A 352 4.99 4.26 -22.91
C ARG A 352 3.60 4.84 -23.20
N SER A 353 2.52 4.13 -22.84
CA SER A 353 1.14 4.60 -22.99
C SER A 353 0.87 5.88 -22.19
N PHE A 354 1.31 5.93 -20.92
CA PHE A 354 1.19 7.13 -20.09
C PHE A 354 1.98 8.31 -20.65
N ILE A 355 3.23 8.09 -21.08
CA ILE A 355 4.05 9.14 -21.68
C ILE A 355 3.39 9.71 -22.95
N ALA A 356 2.82 8.86 -23.80
CA ALA A 356 2.10 9.29 -24.99
C ALA A 356 0.82 10.07 -24.63
N SER A 357 0.03 9.57 -23.68
CA SER A 357 -1.24 10.17 -23.27
C SER A 357 -1.06 11.53 -22.61
N ILE A 358 -0.07 11.69 -21.72
CA ILE A 358 0.26 12.99 -21.11
C ILE A 358 0.75 13.99 -22.16
N ARG A 359 1.47 13.54 -23.20
CA ARG A 359 1.86 14.44 -24.31
C ARG A 359 0.67 14.85 -25.16
N ALA A 360 -0.30 13.96 -25.36
CA ALA A 360 -1.50 14.24 -26.14
C ALA A 360 -2.38 15.33 -25.48
N THR A 361 -2.30 15.51 -24.16
CA THR A 361 -2.94 16.63 -23.44
C THR A 361 -2.12 17.94 -23.49
N GLY A 362 -1.00 17.97 -24.22
CA GLY A 362 -0.12 19.13 -24.31
C GLY A 362 0.81 19.33 -23.10
N ARG A 363 0.89 18.36 -22.19
CA ARG A 363 1.76 18.42 -21.00
C ARG A 363 3.07 17.66 -21.22
N ARG A 364 4.09 17.99 -20.40
CA ARG A 364 5.40 17.34 -20.46
C ARG A 364 5.46 16.23 -19.39
N PRO A 365 5.51 14.96 -19.79
CA PRO A 365 5.57 13.88 -18.83
C PRO A 365 6.93 13.78 -18.13
N SER A 366 6.92 13.26 -16.91
CA SER A 366 8.12 12.93 -16.15
C SER A 366 7.99 11.59 -15.41
N PHE A 367 9.12 10.97 -15.09
CA PHE A 367 9.19 9.77 -14.27
C PHE A 367 9.65 10.15 -12.86
N LYS A 368 9.05 9.53 -11.84
CA LYS A 368 9.40 9.72 -10.43
C LYS A 368 9.74 8.39 -9.77
N HIS A 369 10.52 8.46 -8.71
CA HIS A 369 10.61 7.43 -7.68
C HIS A 369 10.13 8.04 -6.38
N LYS A 370 9.38 7.29 -5.58
CA LYS A 370 8.90 7.73 -4.28
C LYS A 370 9.69 7.06 -3.16
N THR A 371 9.94 7.82 -2.09
CA THR A 371 10.66 7.34 -0.90
C THR A 371 9.75 6.64 0.11
N GLY A 372 8.43 6.69 -0.11
CA GLY A 372 7.43 5.91 0.62
C GLY A 372 7.41 4.45 0.17
N THR A 373 6.38 3.75 0.62
CA THR A 373 6.03 2.35 0.29
C THR A 373 4.55 2.35 -0.01
N SER A 374 4.10 1.57 -0.99
CA SER A 374 2.70 1.47 -1.39
C SER A 374 2.34 0.02 -1.72
N ASP A 375 1.09 -0.23 -2.09
CA ASP A 375 0.67 -1.51 -2.67
C ASP A 375 1.43 -1.91 -3.95
N MET A 376 2.17 -0.99 -4.59
CA MET A 376 3.13 -1.35 -5.65
C MET A 376 4.17 -2.36 -5.16
N ASN A 377 4.61 -2.22 -3.90
CA ASN A 377 5.57 -3.11 -3.25
C ASN A 377 4.98 -4.50 -2.98
N VAL A 378 3.67 -4.56 -2.70
CA VAL A 378 2.93 -5.78 -2.38
C VAL A 378 2.64 -6.59 -3.65
N VAL A 379 2.08 -5.93 -4.67
CA VAL A 379 1.59 -6.64 -5.87
C VAL A 379 2.62 -6.74 -6.99
N GLY A 380 3.56 -5.81 -7.08
CA GLY A 380 4.59 -5.78 -8.11
C GLY A 380 5.40 -7.09 -8.23
N PRO A 381 5.92 -7.67 -7.13
CA PRO A 381 6.66 -8.94 -7.17
C PRO A 381 5.88 -10.12 -7.76
N VAL A 382 4.54 -10.09 -7.68
CA VAL A 382 3.65 -11.19 -8.13
C VAL A 382 3.07 -10.91 -9.52
N TRP A 383 2.60 -9.69 -9.77
CA TRP A 383 1.94 -9.30 -11.03
C TRP A 383 2.92 -8.85 -12.12
N GLY A 384 4.19 -8.68 -11.79
CA GLY A 384 5.26 -8.44 -12.76
C GLY A 384 5.51 -6.97 -13.09
N GLN A 385 6.30 -6.73 -14.12
CA GLN A 385 6.94 -5.43 -14.36
C GLN A 385 6.05 -4.39 -15.05
N ASN A 386 4.94 -4.77 -15.69
CA ASN A 386 4.07 -3.83 -16.40
C ASN A 386 3.12 -3.09 -15.44
N ILE A 387 3.72 -2.41 -14.47
CA ILE A 387 3.08 -1.76 -13.34
C ILE A 387 3.69 -0.37 -13.13
N LEU A 388 2.90 0.62 -12.77
CA LEU A 388 3.36 1.93 -12.32
C LEU A 388 2.33 2.56 -11.39
N ALA A 389 2.69 3.64 -10.70
CA ALA A 389 1.73 4.42 -9.92
C ALA A 389 1.40 5.75 -10.58
N TYR A 390 0.11 6.10 -10.57
CA TYR A 390 -0.41 7.32 -11.15
C TYR A 390 -1.62 7.83 -10.39
N GLY A 391 -1.65 9.14 -10.17
CA GLY A 391 -2.76 9.82 -9.53
C GLY A 391 -2.50 11.32 -9.45
N PRO A 392 -3.56 12.15 -9.45
CA PRO A 392 -3.42 13.58 -9.26
C PRO A 392 -2.99 13.91 -7.83
N GLY A 393 -2.51 15.14 -7.64
CA GLY A 393 -2.17 15.67 -6.32
C GLY A 393 -0.67 15.65 -6.02
N ASP A 394 -0.29 16.47 -5.05
CA ASP A 394 1.09 16.64 -4.61
C ASP A 394 1.37 15.79 -3.37
N ALA A 395 2.18 14.74 -3.54
CA ALA A 395 2.57 13.83 -2.47
C ALA A 395 3.26 14.49 -1.25
N ARG A 396 3.64 15.77 -1.33
CA ARG A 396 4.11 16.54 -0.16
C ARG A 396 2.98 16.88 0.83
N LEU A 397 1.72 16.77 0.40
CA LEU A 397 0.54 17.03 1.21
C LEU A 397 0.05 15.77 1.96
N ASP A 398 0.59 14.59 1.64
CA ASP A 398 0.28 13.32 2.30
C ASP A 398 0.39 13.48 3.82
N HIS A 399 -0.64 13.05 4.53
CA HIS A 399 -0.78 13.11 5.99
C HIS A 399 -0.81 14.50 6.63
N THR A 400 -0.75 15.59 5.84
CA THR A 400 -0.75 16.96 6.38
C THR A 400 -2.15 17.41 6.85
N PRO A 401 -2.26 18.39 7.76
CA PRO A 401 -3.55 18.97 8.17
C PRO A 401 -4.24 19.81 7.09
N GLN A 402 -3.53 20.16 6.02
CA GLN A 402 -4.02 20.98 4.92
C GLN A 402 -4.03 20.18 3.62
N GLU A 403 -4.24 18.87 3.70
CA GLU A 403 -4.32 18.01 2.52
C GLU A 403 -5.43 18.50 1.58
N HIS A 404 -5.07 18.69 0.31
CA HIS A 404 -5.98 19.20 -0.73
C HIS A 404 -5.51 18.86 -2.13
N ILE A 405 -6.45 18.91 -3.07
CA ILE A 405 -6.20 18.67 -4.48
C ILE A 405 -6.78 19.80 -5.33
N ASP A 406 -6.05 20.20 -6.37
CA ASP A 406 -6.54 21.12 -7.39
C ASP A 406 -7.50 20.39 -8.34
N ILE A 407 -8.72 20.91 -8.50
CA ILE A 407 -9.76 20.26 -9.30
C ILE A 407 -9.38 20.20 -10.78
N SER A 408 -8.67 21.20 -11.31
CA SER A 408 -8.22 21.17 -12.71
C SER A 408 -7.15 20.08 -12.93
N GLU A 409 -6.28 19.87 -11.94
CA GLU A 409 -5.31 18.77 -11.95
C GLU A 409 -6.01 17.41 -11.86
N TYR A 410 -7.00 17.27 -10.97
CA TYR A 410 -7.82 16.07 -10.83
C TYR A 410 -8.51 15.69 -12.15
N ILE A 411 -9.17 16.65 -12.81
CA ILE A 411 -9.82 16.44 -14.11
C ILE A 411 -8.79 16.03 -15.18
N HIS A 412 -7.65 16.72 -15.24
CA HIS A 412 -6.58 16.38 -16.17
C HIS A 412 -6.05 14.95 -15.97
N ALA A 413 -5.96 14.46 -14.73
CA ALA A 413 -5.57 13.07 -14.48
C ALA A 413 -6.60 12.06 -14.98
N ILE A 414 -7.90 12.36 -14.86
CA ILE A 414 -8.97 11.52 -15.43
C ILE A 414 -8.85 11.47 -16.96
N ASP A 415 -8.60 12.61 -17.61
CA ASP A 415 -8.44 12.67 -19.07
C ASP A 415 -7.24 11.82 -19.54
N VAL A 416 -6.11 11.87 -18.81
CA VAL A 416 -4.95 11.03 -19.11
C VAL A 416 -5.25 9.55 -18.91
N LEU A 417 -5.90 9.17 -17.80
CA LEU A 417 -6.29 7.78 -17.53
C LEU A 417 -7.22 7.24 -18.62
N GLU A 418 -8.21 8.03 -19.02
CA GLU A 418 -9.12 7.68 -20.09
C GLU A 418 -8.37 7.45 -21.42
N LEU A 419 -7.43 8.32 -21.79
CA LEU A 419 -6.60 8.12 -22.98
C LEU A 419 -5.74 6.85 -22.91
N VAL A 420 -5.14 6.57 -21.75
CA VAL A 420 -4.34 5.35 -21.52
C VAL A 420 -5.20 4.10 -21.69
N LEU A 421 -6.40 4.10 -21.13
CA LEU A 421 -7.32 2.95 -21.12
C LEU A 421 -8.05 2.75 -22.46
N ARG A 422 -8.31 3.83 -23.21
CA ARG A 422 -8.85 3.78 -24.59
C ARG A 422 -7.80 3.35 -25.60
N GLY A 423 -6.54 3.71 -25.37
CA GLY A 423 -5.46 3.33 -26.25
C GLY A 423 -5.46 1.82 -26.41
N ARG A 424 -5.23 1.33 -27.64
CA ARG A 424 -4.82 -0.06 -27.83
C ARG A 424 -3.47 -0.19 -27.16
N VAL A 425 -3.45 -0.36 -25.85
CA VAL A 425 -2.23 -0.68 -25.13
C VAL A 425 -1.85 -2.03 -25.71
N THR A 426 -0.88 -2.02 -26.61
CA THR A 426 -0.31 -3.26 -27.14
C THR A 426 0.47 -3.85 -25.97
N LEU A 427 -0.25 -4.55 -25.10
CA LEU A 427 0.23 -5.12 -23.85
C LEU A 427 1.04 -6.38 -24.11
#